data_AF-A0A497D8B7-F1
#
_entry.id   AF-A0A497D8B7-F1
#
_cell.length_a   1.000
_cell.length_b   1.000
_cell.length_c   1.000
_cell.angle_alpha   90.00
_cell.angle_beta   90.00
_cell.angle_gamma   90.00
#
_symmetry.space_group_name_H-M   'P 1'
#
loop_
_entity.id
_entity.type
_entity.pdbx_description
1 polymer ?
#
loop_
_entity_poly.entity_id
_entity_poly.type
_entity_poly.pdbx_seq_one_letter_code
_entity_poly.pdbx_strand_id
1 'polypeptide(L)'
;VLLLKYGNPVWMTARATFAGNFFASAGYEIVDRSPFLNVEEGIAFASSGDFDIVVLCSSDDVYGETAPAVQKALSGLSIVVIAGYPADNINELKKAGLEHFIHRNCNVLQTLTSFNKALL
;
A
#
# COMPACT_ATOMS: atom_id res chain seq x y z
N VAL A 1 -9.80 -3.06 -1.33
CA VAL A 1 -8.33 -2.82 -1.35
C VAL A 1 -7.96 -2.08 -2.62
N LEU A 2 -7.44 -0.86 -2.52
CA LEU A 2 -6.98 -0.07 -3.66
C LEU A 2 -5.49 -0.33 -3.94
N LEU A 3 -5.14 -0.63 -5.20
CA LEU A 3 -3.76 -0.66 -5.66
C LEU A 3 -3.35 0.72 -6.19
N LEU A 4 -2.62 1.49 -5.38
CA LEU A 4 -2.16 2.84 -5.72
C LEU A 4 -0.84 2.74 -6.50
N LYS A 5 -0.95 2.66 -7.84
CA LYS A 5 0.18 2.55 -8.77
C LYS A 5 0.67 3.92 -9.24
N TYR A 6 1.95 4.20 -9.08
CA TYR A 6 2.59 5.44 -9.53
C TYR A 6 4.10 5.22 -9.74
N GLY A 7 4.73 6.09 -10.53
CA GLY A 7 6.17 6.05 -10.78
C GLY A 7 6.58 5.05 -11.86
N ASN A 8 7.70 4.34 -11.64
CA ASN A 8 8.29 3.48 -12.66
C ASN A 8 7.35 2.33 -13.08
N PRO A 9 7.03 2.18 -14.38
CA PRO A 9 6.03 1.20 -14.84
C PRO A 9 6.35 -0.26 -14.54
N VAL A 10 7.63 -0.63 -14.51
CA VAL A 10 8.06 -2.00 -14.21
C VAL A 10 7.80 -2.31 -12.74
N TRP A 11 8.20 -1.40 -11.86
CA TRP A 11 8.07 -1.59 -10.41
C TRP A 11 6.62 -1.52 -9.94
N MET A 12 5.86 -0.50 -10.38
CA MET A 12 4.46 -0.35 -9.97
C MET A 12 3.62 -1.57 -10.39
N THR A 13 3.85 -2.12 -11.58
CA THR A 13 3.15 -3.31 -12.10
C THR A 13 3.51 -4.56 -11.29
N ALA A 14 4.79 -4.78 -11.02
CA ALA A 14 5.26 -5.92 -10.23
C ALA A 14 4.69 -5.87 -8.80
N ARG A 15 4.72 -4.70 -8.16
CA ARG A 15 4.17 -4.51 -6.81
C ARG A 15 2.65 -4.63 -6.75
N ALA A 16 1.94 -4.07 -7.73
CA ALA A 16 0.49 -4.21 -7.82
C ALA A 16 0.08 -5.67 -8.04
N THR A 17 0.77 -6.40 -8.91
CA THR A 17 0.48 -7.83 -9.15
C THR A 17 0.70 -8.63 -7.87
N PHE A 18 1.81 -8.39 -7.16
CA PHE A 18 2.09 -9.04 -5.88
C PHE A 18 1.01 -8.71 -4.82
N ALA A 19 0.73 -7.43 -4.61
CA ALA A 19 -0.24 -6.97 -3.62
C ALA A 19 -1.67 -7.46 -3.94
N GLY A 20 -2.08 -7.37 -5.20
CA GLY A 20 -3.38 -7.85 -5.67
C GLY A 20 -3.56 -9.33 -5.35
N ASN A 21 -2.60 -10.18 -5.74
CA ASN A 21 -2.64 -11.62 -5.43
C ASN A 21 -2.60 -11.90 -3.91
N PHE A 22 -1.81 -11.14 -3.16
CA PHE A 22 -1.68 -11.28 -1.71
C PHE A 22 -3.04 -11.09 -1.01
N PHE A 23 -3.73 -9.98 -1.28
CA PHE A 23 -5.03 -9.70 -0.67
C PHE A 23 -6.17 -10.53 -1.29
N ALA A 24 -6.15 -10.76 -2.60
CA ALA A 24 -7.15 -11.61 -3.27
C ALA A 24 -7.16 -13.04 -2.70
N SER A 25 -6.03 -13.56 -2.22
CA SER A 25 -5.95 -14.88 -1.58
C SER A 25 -6.81 -15.02 -0.32
N ALA A 26 -7.15 -13.91 0.35
CA ALA A 26 -8.06 -13.87 1.49
C ALA A 26 -9.48 -13.40 1.13
N GLY A 27 -9.80 -13.26 -0.17
CA GLY A 27 -11.13 -12.87 -0.65
C GLY A 27 -11.43 -11.38 -0.61
N TYR A 28 -10.40 -10.54 -0.45
CA TYR A 28 -10.56 -9.09 -0.54
C TYR A 28 -10.93 -8.64 -1.96
N GLU A 29 -11.81 -7.66 -2.07
CA GLU A 29 -12.07 -6.98 -3.34
C GLU A 29 -10.87 -6.07 -3.71
N ILE A 30 -10.33 -6.29 -4.90
CA ILE A 30 -9.16 -5.56 -5.40
C ILE A 30 -9.60 -4.55 -6.45
N VAL A 31 -9.35 -3.28 -6.18
CA VAL A 31 -9.54 -2.18 -7.12
C VAL A 31 -8.19 -1.88 -7.77
N ASP A 32 -7.98 -2.48 -8.94
CA ASP A 32 -6.82 -2.22 -9.79
C ASP A 32 -7.22 -1.36 -10.99
N ARG A 33 -6.70 -0.14 -11.05
CA ARG A 33 -7.03 0.85 -12.08
C ARG A 33 -5.81 1.33 -12.85
N SER A 34 -6.01 2.23 -13.80
CA SER A 34 -4.90 2.89 -14.49
C SER A 34 -3.96 3.59 -13.47
N PRO A 35 -2.64 3.58 -13.70
CA PRO A 35 -1.69 4.28 -12.85
C PRO A 35 -1.99 5.77 -12.73
N PHE A 36 -1.65 6.35 -11.57
CA PHE A 36 -1.70 7.78 -11.33
C PHE A 36 -0.45 8.46 -11.90
N LEU A 37 -0.56 9.72 -12.30
CA LEU A 37 0.59 10.49 -12.79
C LEU A 37 1.59 10.77 -11.66
N ASN A 38 1.07 10.98 -10.44
CA ASN A 38 1.83 11.27 -9.23
C ASN A 38 1.09 10.71 -8.00
N VAL A 39 1.73 10.81 -6.83
CA VAL A 39 1.16 10.28 -5.59
C VAL A 39 -0.02 11.12 -5.10
N GLU A 40 -0.02 12.42 -5.36
CA GLU A 40 -1.05 13.37 -4.94
C GLU A 40 -2.41 13.08 -5.56
N GLU A 41 -2.46 12.75 -6.85
CA GLU A 41 -3.67 12.28 -7.53
C GLU A 41 -4.17 10.97 -6.92
N GLY A 42 -3.25 10.07 -6.56
CA GLY A 42 -3.55 8.82 -5.87
C GLY A 42 -4.18 9.05 -4.50
N ILE A 43 -3.64 9.99 -3.73
CA ILE A 43 -4.16 10.40 -2.44
C ILE A 43 -5.57 10.98 -2.60
N ALA A 44 -5.77 11.93 -3.52
CA ALA A 44 -7.08 12.55 -3.74
C ALA A 44 -8.15 11.51 -4.12
N PHE A 45 -7.81 10.54 -4.95
CA PHE A 45 -8.69 9.44 -5.30
C PHE A 45 -8.97 8.52 -4.10
N ALA A 46 -7.94 8.14 -3.35
CA ALA A 46 -8.08 7.30 -2.17
C ALA A 46 -8.93 7.96 -1.07
N SER A 47 -8.76 9.28 -0.86
CA SER A 47 -9.54 10.06 0.12
C SER A 47 -10.99 10.31 -0.28
N SER A 48 -11.31 10.25 -1.57
CA SER A 48 -12.68 10.45 -2.07
C SER A 48 -13.47 9.15 -2.24
N GLY A 49 -12.77 8.01 -2.30
CA GLY A 49 -13.37 6.69 -2.29
C GLY A 49 -13.53 6.12 -0.88
N ASP A 50 -14.20 4.98 -0.81
CA ASP A 50 -14.31 4.17 0.40
C ASP A 50 -13.42 2.94 0.24
N PHE A 51 -12.20 3.02 0.77
CA PHE A 51 -11.21 1.96 0.68
C PHE A 51 -10.67 1.63 2.07
N ASP A 52 -10.94 0.41 2.55
CA ASP A 52 -10.41 -0.05 3.84
C ASP A 52 -8.88 -0.12 3.87
N ILE A 53 -8.28 -0.49 2.74
CA ILE A 53 -6.84 -0.71 2.58
C ILE A 53 -6.37 -0.05 1.29
N VAL A 54 -5.30 0.73 1.38
CA VAL A 54 -4.63 1.35 0.25
C VAL A 54 -3.18 0.87 0.19
N VAL A 55 -2.82 0.22 -0.91
CA VAL A 55 -1.49 -0.38 -1.09
C VAL A 55 -0.65 0.46 -2.04
N LEU A 56 0.46 0.98 -1.54
CA LEU A 56 1.42 1.74 -2.34
C LEU A 56 2.24 0.81 -3.22
N CYS A 57 2.09 0.95 -4.53
CA CYS A 57 2.73 0.13 -5.55
C CYS A 57 3.69 0.99 -6.39
N SER A 58 4.94 1.07 -5.95
CA SER A 58 6.00 1.81 -6.64
C SER A 58 7.37 1.15 -6.39
N SER A 59 8.46 1.85 -6.69
CA SER A 59 9.81 1.40 -6.39
C SER A 59 10.22 1.73 -4.95
N ASP A 60 11.16 0.97 -4.40
CA ASP A 60 11.52 1.06 -2.97
C ASP A 60 12.18 2.42 -2.63
N ASP A 61 12.86 3.04 -3.59
CA ASP A 61 13.58 4.32 -3.48
C ASP A 61 12.65 5.54 -3.34
N VAL A 62 11.42 5.47 -3.85
CA VAL A 62 10.48 6.62 -3.77
C VAL A 62 9.60 6.60 -2.52
N TYR A 63 9.57 5.49 -1.77
CA TYR A 63 8.68 5.37 -0.60
C TYR A 63 9.07 6.31 0.54
N GLY A 64 10.37 6.63 0.71
CA GLY A 64 10.83 7.56 1.74
C GLY A 64 10.16 8.93 1.65
N GLU A 65 9.92 9.41 0.43
CA GLU A 65 9.29 10.71 0.17
C GLU A 65 7.75 10.59 0.12
N THR A 66 7.26 9.57 -0.59
CA THR A 66 5.83 9.49 -0.95
C THR A 66 4.96 8.85 0.12
N ALA A 67 5.45 7.83 0.83
CA ALA A 67 4.63 7.09 1.78
C ALA A 67 4.21 7.90 3.03
N PRO A 68 5.07 8.75 3.63
CA PRO A 68 4.65 9.61 4.74
C PRO A 68 3.52 10.59 4.36
N ALA A 69 3.53 11.11 3.13
CA ALA A 69 2.48 12.00 2.63
C ALA A 69 1.13 11.26 2.52
N VAL A 70 1.17 10.02 2.01
CA VAL A 70 -0.02 9.16 1.91
C VAL A 70 -0.54 8.80 3.30
N GLN A 71 0.33 8.37 4.21
CA GLN A 71 -0.03 8.05 5.58
C GLN A 71 -0.71 9.24 6.27
N LYS A 72 -0.14 10.44 6.12
CA LYS A 72 -0.71 11.66 6.70
C LYS A 72 -2.11 11.96 6.16
N ALA A 73 -2.34 11.75 4.87
CA ALA A 73 -3.62 12.08 4.22
C ALA A 73 -4.71 11.02 4.46
N LEU A 74 -4.33 9.74 4.59
CA LEU A 74 -5.26 8.62 4.72
C LEU A 74 -5.39 8.08 6.14
N SER A 75 -4.60 8.59 7.10
CA SER A 75 -4.70 8.20 8.50
C SER A 75 -6.13 8.37 9.01
N GLY A 76 -6.71 7.28 9.51
CA GLY A 76 -8.10 7.23 10.00
C GLY A 76 -9.17 7.01 8.92
N LEU A 77 -8.80 7.06 7.63
CA LEU A 77 -9.69 6.71 6.51
C LEU A 77 -9.40 5.31 5.98
N SER A 78 -8.12 4.95 5.88
CA SER A 78 -7.69 3.68 5.30
C SER A 78 -6.43 3.16 5.98
N ILE A 79 -6.26 1.84 5.97
CA ILE A 79 -5.00 1.21 6.34
C ILE A 79 -4.03 1.35 5.17
N VAL A 80 -2.94 2.09 5.37
CA VAL A 80 -1.90 2.27 4.34
C VAL A 80 -0.88 1.14 4.44
N VAL A 81 -0.61 0.50 3.30
CA VAL A 81 0.28 -0.66 3.19
C VAL A 81 1.35 -0.40 2.13
N ILE A 82 2.61 -0.71 2.44
CA ILE A 82 3.70 -0.66 1.45
C ILE A 82 3.89 -2.06 0.85
N ALA A 83 3.84 -2.16 -0.48
CA ALA A 83 4.20 -3.38 -1.21
C ALA A 83 5.72 -3.44 -1.44
N GLY A 84 6.46 -3.85 -0.41
CA GLY A 84 7.91 -3.89 -0.43
C GLY A 84 8.49 -3.83 0.98
N TYR A 85 9.83 -3.86 1.06
CA TYR A 85 10.56 -3.70 2.32
C TYR A 85 11.77 -2.78 2.08
N PRO A 86 11.56 -1.45 2.07
CA PRO A 86 12.61 -0.47 1.81
C PRO A 86 13.56 -0.38 3.01
N ALA A 87 14.53 -1.29 3.09
CA ALA A 87 15.39 -1.49 4.25
C ALA A 87 16.07 -0.20 4.75
N ASP A 88 16.46 0.68 3.83
CA ASP A 88 17.16 1.93 4.14
C ASP A 88 16.28 2.96 4.85
N ASN A 89 14.96 2.94 4.64
CA ASN A 89 14.02 3.94 5.16
C ASN A 89 12.99 3.38 6.15
N ILE A 90 13.02 2.08 6.46
CA ILE A 90 11.99 1.45 7.29
C ILE A 90 11.81 2.09 8.66
N ASN A 91 12.90 2.48 9.31
CA ASN A 91 12.81 3.11 10.62
C ASN A 91 12.14 4.50 10.54
N GLU A 92 12.36 5.23 9.45
CA GLU A 92 11.74 6.53 9.20
C GLU A 92 10.27 6.38 8.84
N LEU A 93 9.95 5.41 7.98
CA LEU A 93 8.58 5.09 7.58
C LEU A 93 7.74 4.65 8.78
N LYS A 94 8.29 3.81 9.66
CA LYS A 94 7.63 3.44 10.92
C LYS A 94 7.41 4.63 11.84
N LYS A 95 8.39 5.54 11.96
CA LYS A 95 8.22 6.79 12.73
C LYS A 95 7.15 7.71 12.14
N ALA A 96 6.94 7.65 10.82
CA ALA A 96 5.87 8.36 10.13
C ALA A 96 4.49 7.68 10.26
N GLY A 97 4.39 6.55 10.97
CA GLY A 97 3.13 5.84 11.22
C GLY A 97 2.81 4.75 10.19
N LEU A 98 3.75 4.39 9.31
CA LEU A 98 3.57 3.26 8.40
C LEU A 98 3.98 1.97 9.09
N GLU A 99 2.98 1.19 9.49
CA GLU A 99 3.17 -0.06 10.24
C GLU A 99 3.09 -1.30 9.36
N HIS A 100 2.44 -1.21 8.20
CA HIS A 100 2.10 -2.35 7.36
C HIS A 100 2.98 -2.44 6.12
N PHE A 101 3.76 -3.52 6.06
CA PHE A 101 4.64 -3.85 4.94
C PHE A 101 4.35 -5.28 4.48
N ILE A 102 4.05 -5.46 3.20
CA ILE A 102 3.89 -6.79 2.60
C ILE A 102 5.05 -7.07 1.65
N HIS A 103 5.68 -8.24 1.80
CA HIS A 103 6.83 -8.65 1.00
C HIS A 103 6.97 -10.17 1.01
N ARG A 104 7.84 -10.73 0.15
CA ARG A 104 8.01 -12.19 -0.01
C ARG A 104 8.32 -12.99 1.27
N ASN A 105 8.85 -12.36 2.31
CA ASN A 105 9.22 -13.02 3.56
C ASN A 105 8.16 -12.82 4.68
N CYS A 106 7.04 -12.14 4.39
CA CYS A 106 5.99 -11.97 5.38
C CYS A 106 5.21 -13.28 5.58
N ASN A 107 4.77 -13.53 6.82
CA ASN A 107 3.87 -14.63 7.11
C ASN A 107 2.46 -14.26 6.62
N VAL A 108 2.12 -14.74 5.43
CA VAL A 108 0.88 -14.42 4.72
C VAL A 108 -0.36 -14.62 5.60
N LEU A 109 -0.48 -15.79 6.26
CA LEU A 109 -1.63 -16.12 7.10
C LEU A 109 -1.76 -15.16 8.28
N GLN A 110 -0.66 -14.92 9.00
CA GLN A 110 -0.65 -14.02 10.16
C GLN A 110 -0.99 -12.59 9.75
N THR A 111 -0.38 -12.10 8.66
CA THR A 111 -0.59 -10.75 8.16
C THR A 111 -2.04 -10.55 7.69
N LEU A 112 -2.60 -11.46 6.89
CA LEU A 112 -3.99 -11.34 6.44
C LEU A 112 -4.99 -11.45 7.60
N THR A 113 -4.73 -12.33 8.57
CA THR A 113 -5.54 -12.42 9.79
C THR A 113 -5.51 -11.11 10.59
N SER A 114 -4.37 -10.42 10.61
CA SER A 114 -4.26 -9.12 11.30
C SER A 114 -5.09 -8.03 10.61
N PHE A 115 -5.10 -7.99 9.27
CA PHE A 115 -5.96 -7.06 8.53
C PHE A 115 -7.45 -7.39 8.73
N ASN A 116 -7.84 -8.66 8.67
CA ASN A 116 -9.23 -9.07 8.91
C ASN A 116 -9.73 -8.61 10.30
N LYS A 117 -8.88 -8.71 11.33
CA LYS A 117 -9.21 -8.25 12.69
C LYS A 117 -9.28 -6.74 12.83
N ALA A 118 -8.57 -5.99 12.00
CA ALA A 118 -8.60 -4.53 12.03
C ALA A 118 -9.86 -3.96 11.36
N LEU A 119 -10.50 -4.75 10.47
CA LEU A 119 -11.68 -4.34 9.68
C LEU A 119 -13.02 -4.88 10.22
N LEU A 120 -12.99 -5.82 11.17
CA LEU A 120 -14.17 -6.45 11.81
C LEU A 120 -14.32 -5.99 13.26
#